data_AF-A0A2H3J0I0-F1
#
_entry.id   AF-A0A2H3J0I0-F1
#
_cell.length_a   1.000
_cell.length_b   1.000
_cell.length_c   1.000
_cell.angle_alpha   90.00
_cell.angle_beta   90.00
_cell.angle_gamma   90.00
#
_symmetry.space_group_name_H-M   'P 1'
#
loop_
_entity.id
_entity.type
_entity.pdbx_description
1 polymer ?
#
loop_
_entity_poly.entity_id
_entity_poly.type
_entity_poly.pdbx_seq_one_letter_code
_entity_poly.pdbx_strand_id
1 'polypeptide(L)'
;MDARWWQYSSLTPSNLAATLALAHNRRCNMAPQTDQKPRLTGTELIHGDDELVHGAEVAPSISVTSTFRAPLSPDGSLQEDIDFRNPQRHVYSRYTQSVSTRAERVLSKINGGFAITYASGLAASYAALVYFHPKRIAITGGYPGFHNTIDVYKRSRSGDLPLIGLDDELQPGDLCWLETPLNPTGEARDIKYYADKVHAAGGKLIVDSTFAPPPLQYPFKWGADMVLHSGTKYFGGHSDLLSGVLVVPTEAEWKIVRDRYRFP
;
A
#
# COMPACT_ATOMS: atom_id res chain seq x y z
N MET A 1 4.58 37.31 4.16
CA MET A 1 4.04 36.22 5.01
C MET A 1 4.97 35.04 4.83
N ASP A 2 5.72 34.76 5.89
CA ASP A 2 7.02 34.10 5.92
C ASP A 2 6.85 32.69 6.50
N ALA A 3 7.21 31.66 5.73
CA ALA A 3 7.02 30.26 6.06
C ALA A 3 8.19 29.76 6.92
N ARG A 4 8.09 29.98 8.24
CA ARG A 4 8.97 29.41 9.26
C ARG A 4 8.21 28.40 10.11
N TRP A 5 8.24 27.14 9.69
CA TRP A 5 7.92 26.00 10.55
C TRP A 5 8.81 24.85 10.16
N TRP A 6 9.96 24.70 10.83
CA TRP A 6 10.73 23.46 11.09
C TRP A 6 12.04 23.89 11.76
N GLN A 7 12.00 24.30 13.03
CA GLN A 7 13.19 24.45 13.86
C GLN A 7 12.82 24.40 15.35
N TYR A 8 13.11 23.27 15.99
CA TYR A 8 13.57 23.16 17.37
C TYR A 8 14.62 22.04 17.32
N SER A 9 15.92 22.40 17.38
CA SER A 9 16.74 22.54 18.60
C SER A 9 16.99 21.18 19.26
N SER A 10 18.20 20.74 19.59
CA SER A 10 19.57 21.22 19.46
C SER A 10 20.43 20.01 19.88
N LEU A 11 21.60 19.77 19.26
CA LEU A 11 22.76 19.08 19.85
C LEU A 11 23.89 19.06 18.80
N THR A 12 25.05 19.61 19.17
CA THR A 12 26.36 19.39 18.53
C THR A 12 27.40 19.33 19.66
N PRO A 13 28.66 18.90 19.43
CA PRO A 13 29.20 17.97 18.42
C PRO A 13 30.13 16.90 19.07
N SER A 14 30.40 15.78 18.39
CA SER A 14 31.77 15.29 18.15
C SER A 14 31.82 13.89 17.53
N ASN A 15 32.65 13.81 16.48
CA ASN A 15 33.48 12.69 16.02
C ASN A 15 32.91 11.27 16.02
N LEU A 16 32.68 10.75 14.81
CA LEU A 16 33.40 9.53 14.39
C LEU A 16 33.39 9.41 12.86
N ALA A 17 34.24 10.22 12.23
CA ALA A 17 34.85 9.84 10.95
C ALA A 17 35.86 8.72 11.24
N ALA A 18 35.39 7.47 11.29
CA ALA A 18 36.19 6.24 11.13
C ALA A 18 35.35 5.03 11.54
N THR A 19 34.37 4.66 10.73
CA THR A 19 33.87 3.29 10.72
C THR A 19 33.47 2.91 9.29
N LEU A 20 34.46 2.39 8.57
CA LEU A 20 34.32 1.35 7.53
C LEU A 20 33.57 1.78 6.26
N ALA A 21 34.16 2.49 5.29
CA ALA A 21 35.18 1.99 4.36
C ALA A 21 34.95 0.59 3.73
N LEU A 22 33.78 -0.04 3.89
CA LEU A 22 33.44 -1.34 3.27
C LEU A 22 32.12 -1.37 2.49
N ALA A 23 31.45 -0.22 2.28
CA ALA A 23 30.24 -0.13 1.46
C ALA A 23 30.48 0.47 0.05
N HIS A 24 31.73 0.48 -0.42
CA HIS A 24 32.05 0.85 -1.79
C HIS A 24 31.66 -0.30 -2.74
N ASN A 25 30.76 -0.03 -3.70
CA ASN A 25 30.23 -0.91 -4.76
C ASN A 25 28.98 -1.76 -4.48
N ARG A 26 27.91 -1.16 -3.94
CA ARG A 26 26.54 -1.59 -4.30
C ARG A 26 25.87 -0.51 -5.12
N ARG A 27 26.34 -0.35 -6.37
CA ARG A 27 25.64 0.46 -7.36
C ARG A 27 24.23 -0.13 -7.50
N CYS A 28 23.20 0.69 -7.27
CA CYS A 28 21.84 0.40 -7.65
C CYS A 28 21.86 -0.09 -9.10
N ASN A 29 21.65 -1.39 -9.33
CA ASN A 29 21.45 -1.86 -10.68
C ASN A 29 20.11 -1.27 -11.11
N MET A 30 20.20 -0.43 -12.14
CA MET A 30 19.08 0.30 -12.72
C MET A 30 17.88 -0.62 -12.98
N ALA A 31 16.69 -0.02 -12.85
CA ALA A 31 15.38 -0.60 -13.12
C ALA A 31 15.36 -1.63 -14.27
N PRO A 32 14.55 -2.70 -14.20
CA PRO A 32 14.44 -3.69 -15.25
C PRO A 32 14.14 -2.98 -16.56
N GLN A 33 14.99 -3.25 -17.56
CA GLN A 33 14.81 -2.85 -18.94
C GLN A 33 13.67 -3.69 -19.54
N THR A 34 12.44 -3.41 -19.12
CA THR A 34 11.24 -3.90 -19.80
C THR A 34 10.60 -2.70 -20.50
N ASP A 35 10.60 -2.77 -21.82
CA ASP A 35 10.29 -1.70 -22.77
C ASP A 35 8.78 -1.39 -22.87
N GLN A 36 8.06 -1.52 -21.76
CA GLN A 36 6.66 -1.14 -21.65
C GLN A 36 6.47 -0.37 -20.33
N LYS A 37 6.68 0.94 -20.40
CA LYS A 37 6.07 1.85 -19.43
C LYS A 37 4.55 1.76 -19.65
N PRO A 38 3.72 1.43 -18.64
CA PRO A 38 2.38 1.98 -18.63
C PRO A 38 2.57 3.49 -18.57
N ARG A 39 2.37 4.16 -19.72
CA ARG A 39 2.50 5.61 -19.81
C ARG A 39 1.25 6.17 -19.14
N LEU A 40 1.23 6.26 -17.82
CA LEU A 40 0.23 7.09 -17.14
C LEU A 40 0.29 8.48 -17.77
N THR A 41 -0.73 8.79 -18.56
CA THR A 41 -0.89 10.08 -19.21
C THR A 41 -1.74 11.00 -18.34
N GLY A 42 -1.60 12.31 -18.53
CA GLY A 42 -2.52 13.27 -17.89
C GLY A 42 -3.98 12.97 -18.23
N THR A 43 -4.26 12.53 -19.46
CA THR A 43 -5.59 12.10 -19.89
C THR A 43 -6.12 10.94 -19.05
N GLU A 44 -5.34 9.86 -18.88
CA GLU A 44 -5.78 8.72 -18.06
C GLU A 44 -5.93 9.07 -16.57
N LEU A 45 -5.17 10.04 -16.06
CA LEU A 45 -5.33 10.49 -14.68
C LEU A 45 -6.61 11.33 -14.48
N ILE A 46 -7.07 12.04 -15.51
CA ILE A 46 -8.31 12.82 -15.47
C ILE A 46 -9.53 11.94 -15.77
N HIS A 47 -9.39 10.98 -16.69
CA HIS A 47 -10.46 10.14 -17.24
C HIS A 47 -10.38 8.67 -16.77
N GLY A 48 -9.65 8.40 -15.69
CA GLY A 48 -9.32 7.04 -15.25
C GLY A 48 -10.54 6.18 -14.92
N ASP A 49 -11.67 6.82 -14.61
CA ASP A 49 -12.95 6.23 -14.27
C ASP A 49 -14.02 6.33 -15.37
N ASP A 50 -13.68 6.78 -16.59
CA ASP A 50 -14.65 6.92 -17.71
C ASP A 50 -15.44 5.62 -17.96
N GLU A 51 -14.79 4.46 -17.80
CA GLU A 51 -15.43 3.13 -17.94
C GLU A 51 -16.46 2.80 -16.85
N LEU A 52 -16.47 3.57 -15.76
CA LEU A 52 -17.33 3.40 -14.58
C LEU A 52 -18.43 4.48 -14.52
N VAL A 53 -18.53 5.34 -15.54
CA VAL A 53 -19.54 6.40 -15.59
C VAL A 53 -20.91 5.78 -15.85
N HIS A 54 -21.81 5.97 -14.89
CA HIS A 54 -23.20 5.55 -14.97
C HIS A 54 -24.09 6.80 -14.94
N GLY A 55 -24.19 7.50 -16.07
CA GLY A 55 -25.02 8.71 -16.19
C GLY A 55 -24.48 9.74 -17.18
N ALA A 56 -25.16 10.88 -17.26
CA ALA A 56 -24.76 12.02 -18.09
C ALA A 56 -23.89 13.05 -17.34
N GLU A 57 -23.64 12.82 -16.05
CA GLU A 57 -22.84 13.69 -15.17
C GLU A 57 -21.37 13.68 -15.60
N VAL A 58 -20.74 14.85 -15.68
CA VAL A 58 -19.29 14.95 -15.97
C VAL A 58 -18.47 14.55 -14.75
N ALA A 59 -18.87 15.01 -13.56
CA ALA A 59 -18.26 14.60 -12.30
C ALA A 59 -19.14 13.58 -11.59
N PRO A 60 -18.58 12.50 -11.05
CA PRO A 60 -19.39 11.47 -10.40
C PRO A 60 -20.10 12.00 -9.15
N SER A 61 -21.35 11.59 -8.95
CA SER A 61 -22.10 11.92 -7.73
C SER A 61 -21.47 11.28 -6.48
N ILE A 62 -21.56 11.97 -5.34
CA ILE A 62 -21.09 11.46 -4.05
C ILE A 62 -22.26 10.81 -3.31
N SER A 63 -22.18 9.49 -3.11
CA SER A 63 -23.15 8.76 -2.30
C SER A 63 -22.66 8.59 -0.87
N VAL A 64 -23.45 9.02 0.10
CA VAL A 64 -23.17 8.89 1.55
C VAL A 64 -24.05 7.84 2.23
N THR A 65 -24.83 7.08 1.46
CA THR A 65 -25.71 6.06 2.04
C THR A 65 -24.91 4.91 2.65
N SER A 66 -25.41 4.38 3.76
CA SER A 66 -24.84 3.19 4.39
C SER A 66 -25.40 1.90 3.79
N THR A 67 -26.69 1.90 3.47
CA THR A 67 -27.41 0.73 2.97
C THR A 67 -28.08 1.04 1.65
N PHE A 68 -28.27 -0.01 0.86
CA PHE A 68 -28.94 0.04 -0.43
C PHE A 68 -30.15 -0.88 -0.39
N ARG A 69 -31.12 -0.65 -1.28
CA ARG A 69 -32.33 -1.47 -1.34
C ARG A 69 -31.94 -2.94 -1.56
N ALA A 70 -32.47 -3.82 -0.71
CA ALA A 70 -32.17 -5.24 -0.76
C ALA A 70 -32.57 -5.84 -2.12
N PRO A 71 -31.72 -6.69 -2.71
CA PRO A 71 -32.04 -7.38 -3.95
C PRO A 71 -32.92 -8.58 -3.66
N LEU A 72 -34.22 -8.36 -3.74
CA LEU A 72 -35.19 -9.43 -3.67
C LEU A 72 -35.30 -10.03 -5.08
N SER A 73 -34.98 -11.31 -5.20
CA SER A 73 -35.47 -12.12 -6.30
C SER A 73 -37.01 -12.06 -6.33
N PRO A 74 -37.68 -12.37 -7.47
CA PRO A 74 -39.14 -12.40 -7.52
C PRO A 74 -39.80 -13.29 -6.46
N ASP A 75 -39.06 -14.28 -5.94
CA ASP A 75 -39.46 -15.19 -4.87
C ASP A 75 -39.14 -14.70 -3.44
N GLY A 76 -38.56 -13.49 -3.30
CA GLY A 76 -38.18 -12.89 -2.03
C GLY A 76 -36.84 -13.37 -1.46
N SER A 77 -36.11 -14.23 -2.16
CA SER A 77 -34.76 -14.67 -1.74
C SER A 77 -33.72 -13.56 -1.91
N LEU A 78 -32.71 -13.56 -1.04
CA LEU A 78 -31.53 -12.70 -1.17
C LEU A 78 -30.61 -13.30 -2.23
N GLN A 79 -30.26 -12.51 -3.23
CA GLN A 79 -29.24 -12.91 -4.20
C GLN A 79 -27.85 -12.51 -3.67
N GLU A 80 -27.02 -13.49 -3.34
CA GLU A 80 -25.78 -13.29 -2.56
C GLU A 80 -24.50 -13.12 -3.39
N ASP A 81 -24.49 -13.51 -4.67
CA ASP A 81 -23.31 -13.33 -5.52
C ASP A 81 -23.18 -11.88 -5.97
N ILE A 82 -22.33 -11.14 -5.27
CA ILE A 82 -21.93 -9.77 -5.61
C ILE A 82 -20.50 -9.82 -6.16
N ASP A 83 -20.32 -9.47 -7.44
CA ASP A 83 -18.99 -9.08 -7.92
C ASP A 83 -18.61 -7.76 -7.28
N PHE A 84 -17.85 -7.83 -6.19
CA PHE A 84 -17.43 -6.64 -5.46
C PHE A 84 -16.44 -5.76 -6.24
N ARG A 85 -15.83 -6.26 -7.32
CA ARG A 85 -14.92 -5.48 -8.15
C ARG A 85 -15.67 -4.65 -9.19
N ASN A 86 -16.70 -5.24 -9.79
CA ASN A 86 -17.59 -4.57 -10.75
C ASN A 86 -19.05 -4.79 -10.34
N PRO A 87 -19.45 -4.22 -9.18
CA PRO A 87 -20.78 -4.46 -8.63
C PRO A 87 -21.84 -3.88 -9.56
N GLN A 88 -22.69 -4.75 -10.10
CA GLN A 88 -23.91 -4.31 -10.82
C GLN A 88 -24.90 -3.60 -9.89
N ARG A 89 -24.73 -3.80 -8.58
CA ARG A 89 -25.49 -3.14 -7.51
C ARG A 89 -24.67 -3.11 -6.22
N HIS A 90 -25.04 -2.21 -5.33
CA HIS A 90 -24.53 -2.18 -3.97
C HIS A 90 -25.58 -2.68 -2.98
N VAL A 91 -25.14 -3.24 -1.85
CA VAL A 91 -26.02 -3.71 -0.77
C VAL A 91 -25.70 -2.98 0.53
N TYR A 92 -24.41 -2.87 0.86
CA TYR A 92 -23.95 -2.18 2.05
C TYR A 92 -22.60 -1.52 1.79
N SER A 93 -22.46 -0.25 2.15
CA SER A 93 -21.35 0.62 1.71
C SER A 93 -19.98 0.19 2.23
N ARG A 94 -19.94 -0.59 3.32
CA ARG A 94 -18.70 -1.20 3.82
C ARG A 94 -18.07 -2.17 2.82
N TYR A 95 -18.88 -2.82 1.98
CA TYR A 95 -18.37 -3.81 1.02
C TYR A 95 -18.07 -3.15 -0.33
N THR A 96 -19.05 -2.45 -0.88
CA THR A 96 -18.91 -1.67 -2.10
C THR A 96 -19.83 -0.47 -2.08
N GLN A 97 -19.41 0.58 -2.76
CA GLN A 97 -20.25 1.74 -3.09
C GLN A 97 -19.58 2.51 -4.24
N SER A 98 -20.39 3.33 -4.93
CA SER A 98 -19.98 4.02 -6.17
C SER A 98 -18.67 4.81 -6.10
N VAL A 99 -18.37 5.46 -4.97
CA VAL A 99 -17.19 6.31 -4.75
C VAL A 99 -15.95 5.48 -4.42
N SER A 100 -16.00 4.58 -3.45
CA SER A 100 -14.82 3.80 -3.04
C SER A 100 -14.43 2.76 -4.09
N THR A 101 -15.41 2.08 -4.70
CA THR A 101 -15.15 1.14 -5.79
C THR A 101 -14.53 1.87 -6.98
N ARG A 102 -15.00 3.07 -7.32
CA ARG A 102 -14.40 3.92 -8.35
C ARG A 102 -12.97 4.33 -8.00
N ALA A 103 -12.73 4.82 -6.79
CA ALA A 103 -11.40 5.21 -6.34
C ALA A 103 -10.42 4.02 -6.39
N GLU A 104 -10.83 2.85 -5.91
CA GLU A 104 -10.03 1.63 -5.97
C GLU A 104 -9.72 1.19 -7.40
N ARG A 105 -10.66 1.34 -8.35
CA ARG A 105 -10.42 1.06 -9.76
C ARG A 105 -9.38 2.00 -10.38
N VAL A 106 -9.48 3.30 -10.13
CA VAL A 106 -8.50 4.29 -10.62
C VAL A 106 -7.13 4.03 -10.01
N LEU A 107 -7.07 3.82 -8.68
CA LEU A 107 -5.82 3.51 -7.98
C LEU A 107 -5.21 2.18 -8.46
N SER A 108 -6.05 1.19 -8.78
CA SER A 108 -5.62 -0.08 -9.37
C SER A 108 -4.89 0.15 -10.70
N LYS A 109 -5.48 0.95 -11.60
CA LYS A 109 -4.88 1.30 -12.89
C LYS A 109 -3.56 2.05 -12.71
N ILE A 110 -3.53 3.06 -11.83
CA ILE A 110 -2.33 3.86 -11.53
C ILE A 110 -1.18 2.97 -11.05
N ASN A 111 -1.46 1.99 -10.19
CA ASN A 111 -0.43 1.15 -9.60
C ASN A 111 -0.09 -0.10 -10.43
N GLY A 112 -0.87 -0.41 -11.47
CA GLY A 112 -0.71 -1.65 -12.23
C GLY A 112 -0.97 -2.90 -11.38
N GLY A 113 -1.95 -2.83 -10.47
CA GLY A 113 -2.34 -3.93 -9.57
C GLY A 113 -3.79 -3.74 -9.09
N PHE A 114 -4.17 -4.38 -7.97
CA PHE A 114 -5.52 -4.31 -7.42
C PHE A 114 -5.51 -3.58 -6.07
N ALA A 115 -6.08 -2.38 -6.05
CA ALA A 115 -6.06 -1.50 -4.89
C ALA A 115 -7.24 -1.74 -3.94
N ILE A 116 -7.00 -1.51 -2.66
CA ILE A 116 -7.99 -1.50 -1.57
C ILE A 116 -7.72 -0.25 -0.73
N THR A 117 -8.78 0.48 -0.43
CA THR A 117 -8.72 1.73 0.33
C THR A 117 -9.01 1.51 1.81
N TYR A 118 -8.33 2.29 2.64
CA TYR A 118 -8.43 2.29 4.10
C TYR A 118 -8.57 3.71 4.64
N ALA A 119 -9.08 3.83 5.86
CA ALA A 119 -9.27 5.11 6.54
C ALA A 119 -7.97 5.89 6.78
N SER A 120 -6.81 5.22 6.78
CA SER A 120 -5.49 5.85 6.90
C SER A 120 -4.38 4.92 6.44
N GLY A 121 -3.19 5.47 6.19
CA GLY A 121 -1.98 4.67 5.91
C GLY A 121 -1.67 3.67 7.03
N LEU A 122 -1.91 4.04 8.30
CA LEU A 122 -1.69 3.13 9.43
C LEU A 122 -2.74 2.01 9.50
N ALA A 123 -3.99 2.30 9.12
CA ALA A 123 -5.03 1.27 9.01
C ALA A 123 -4.69 0.28 7.88
N ALA A 124 -4.15 0.77 6.76
CA ALA A 124 -3.64 -0.05 5.67
C ALA A 124 -2.43 -0.90 6.10
N SER A 125 -1.49 -0.34 6.86
CA SER A 125 -0.34 -1.11 7.32
C SER A 125 -0.72 -2.17 8.37
N TYR A 126 -1.62 -1.85 9.29
CA TYR A 126 -2.16 -2.82 10.25
C TYR A 126 -2.88 -3.97 9.52
N ALA A 127 -3.67 -3.62 8.51
CA ALA A 127 -4.32 -4.60 7.63
C ALA A 127 -3.33 -5.55 6.94
N ALA A 128 -2.23 -5.02 6.42
CA ALA A 128 -1.18 -5.84 5.81
C ALA A 128 -0.56 -6.81 6.83
N LEU A 129 -0.32 -6.37 8.07
CA LEU A 129 0.17 -7.24 9.15
C LEU A 129 -0.83 -8.36 9.50
N VAL A 130 -2.12 -8.05 9.56
CA VAL A 130 -3.17 -9.07 9.76
C VAL A 130 -3.20 -10.07 8.62
N TYR A 131 -3.10 -9.61 7.37
CA TYR A 131 -3.10 -10.45 6.17
C TYR A 131 -1.89 -11.40 6.11
N PHE A 132 -0.67 -10.86 6.24
CA PHE A 132 0.56 -11.66 6.14
C PHE A 132 0.82 -12.52 7.37
N HIS A 133 0.30 -12.11 8.53
CA HIS A 133 0.51 -12.76 9.82
C HIS A 133 1.97 -13.20 10.05
N PRO A 134 2.94 -12.26 9.99
CA PRO A 134 4.36 -12.62 9.95
C PRO A 134 4.86 -13.20 11.27
N LYS A 135 5.87 -14.09 11.17
CA LYS A 135 6.63 -14.61 12.31
C LYS A 135 7.68 -13.60 12.80
N ARG A 136 8.37 -12.93 11.87
CA ARG A 136 9.30 -11.82 12.13
C ARG A 136 9.09 -10.74 11.09
N ILE A 137 9.44 -9.50 11.43
CA ILE A 137 9.44 -8.39 10.49
C ILE A 137 10.87 -7.92 10.30
N ALA A 138 11.34 -7.93 9.05
CA ALA A 138 12.60 -7.31 8.67
C ALA A 138 12.33 -5.86 8.25
N ILE A 139 12.87 -4.89 8.99
CA ILE A 139 12.67 -3.46 8.75
C ILE A 139 13.89 -2.65 9.24
N THR A 140 14.22 -1.57 8.54
CA THR A 140 15.33 -0.68 8.94
C THR A 140 14.98 0.78 8.68
N GLY A 141 14.83 1.56 9.76
CA GLY A 141 14.41 2.97 9.69
C GLY A 141 12.97 3.13 9.19
N GLY A 142 12.69 4.26 8.54
CA GLY A 142 11.39 4.56 7.93
C GLY A 142 10.44 5.31 8.86
N TYR A 143 9.19 5.43 8.42
CA TYR A 143 8.17 6.23 9.07
C TYR A 143 7.87 5.74 10.50
N PRO A 144 8.07 6.57 11.54
CA PRO A 144 7.82 6.18 12.94
C PRO A 144 6.40 5.68 13.23
N GLY A 145 5.39 6.17 12.49
CA GLY A 145 4.02 5.73 12.68
C GLY A 145 3.81 4.25 12.33
N PHE A 146 4.59 3.69 11.41
CA PHE A 146 4.52 2.26 11.12
C PHE A 146 5.13 1.42 12.25
N HIS A 147 6.23 1.86 12.86
CA HIS A 147 6.80 1.22 14.06
C HIS A 147 5.79 1.18 15.21
N ASN A 148 5.05 2.27 15.43
CA ASN A 148 3.94 2.28 16.40
C ASN A 148 2.83 1.28 16.03
N THR A 149 2.56 1.10 14.74
CA THR A 149 1.55 0.13 14.26
C THR A 149 2.00 -1.30 14.51
N ILE A 150 3.28 -1.60 14.31
CA ILE A 150 3.89 -2.87 14.71
C ILE A 150 3.68 -3.10 16.21
N ASP A 151 3.93 -2.11 17.06
CA ASP A 151 3.77 -2.25 18.51
C ASP A 151 2.32 -2.50 18.93
N VAL A 152 1.35 -1.84 18.28
CA VAL A 152 -0.08 -2.13 18.48
C VAL A 152 -0.40 -3.56 18.05
N TYR A 153 0.10 -3.97 16.88
CA TYR A 153 -0.10 -5.31 16.36
C TYR A 153 0.48 -6.39 17.29
N LYS A 154 1.70 -6.18 17.80
CA LYS A 154 2.35 -7.01 18.83
C LYS A 154 1.47 -7.22 20.05
N ARG A 155 0.90 -6.14 20.60
CA ARG A 155 0.02 -6.22 21.79
C ARG A 155 -1.30 -6.95 21.51
N SER A 156 -1.75 -6.98 20.26
CA SER A 156 -3.01 -7.64 19.86
C SER A 156 -2.87 -9.14 19.58
N ARG A 157 -1.65 -9.68 19.53
CA ARG A 157 -1.39 -11.10 19.23
C ARG A 157 -0.92 -11.87 20.45
N SER A 158 -1.08 -13.19 20.36
CA SER A 158 -0.38 -14.14 21.23
C SER A 158 0.97 -14.50 20.60
N GLY A 159 2.04 -14.47 21.40
CA GLY A 159 3.40 -14.80 20.94
C GLY A 159 4.25 -13.59 20.58
N ASP A 160 5.55 -13.82 20.45
CA ASP A 160 6.53 -12.78 20.12
C ASP A 160 6.52 -12.44 18.62
N LEU A 161 6.95 -11.22 18.28
CA LEU A 161 7.18 -10.77 16.92
C LEU A 161 8.52 -10.03 16.86
N PRO A 162 9.61 -10.78 16.64
CA PRO A 162 10.93 -10.19 16.52
C PRO A 162 10.99 -9.18 15.37
N LEU A 163 11.73 -8.09 15.60
CA LEU A 163 12.15 -7.15 14.57
C LEU A 163 13.63 -7.37 14.28
N ILE A 164 13.95 -7.55 13.01
CA ILE A 164 15.32 -7.75 12.52
C ILE A 164 15.64 -6.69 11.46
N GLY A 165 16.92 -6.47 11.19
CA GLY A 165 17.37 -5.60 10.11
C GLY A 165 17.06 -6.20 8.73
N LEU A 166 16.89 -5.34 7.73
CA LEU A 166 16.68 -5.78 6.34
C LEU A 166 17.87 -6.61 5.80
N ASP A 167 19.07 -6.36 6.32
CA ASP A 167 20.30 -7.03 5.91
C ASP A 167 20.63 -8.29 6.73
N ASP A 168 19.85 -8.62 7.76
CA ASP A 168 20.01 -9.84 8.57
C ASP A 168 19.60 -11.11 7.79
N GLU A 169 19.87 -12.29 8.37
CA GLU A 169 19.46 -13.57 7.81
C GLU A 169 17.93 -13.75 7.86
N LEU A 170 17.33 -13.91 6.68
CA LEU A 170 15.90 -14.09 6.50
C LEU A 170 15.51 -15.57 6.52
N GLN A 171 14.29 -15.86 6.97
CA GLN A 171 13.78 -17.22 7.17
C GLN A 171 12.32 -17.35 6.68
N PRO A 172 11.81 -18.59 6.55
CA PRO A 172 10.43 -18.81 6.13
C PRO A 172 9.41 -18.16 7.06
N GLY A 173 8.50 -17.37 6.48
CA GLY A 173 7.46 -16.63 7.21
C GLY A 173 7.87 -15.24 7.70
N ASP A 174 9.04 -14.74 7.28
CA ASP A 174 9.41 -13.34 7.47
C ASP A 174 8.65 -12.42 6.52
N LEU A 175 8.27 -11.25 7.03
CA LEU A 175 7.81 -10.13 6.21
C LEU A 175 8.89 -9.06 6.16
N CYS A 176 9.44 -8.85 4.96
CA CYS A 176 10.35 -7.76 4.66
C CYS A 176 9.52 -6.50 4.39
N TRP A 177 9.62 -5.50 5.26
CA TRP A 177 8.97 -4.20 5.09
C TRP A 177 9.98 -3.18 4.57
N LEU A 178 9.90 -2.90 3.28
CA LEU A 178 10.83 -2.01 2.60
C LEU A 178 10.16 -0.66 2.32
N GLU A 179 10.57 0.37 3.04
CA GLU A 179 10.21 1.74 2.69
C GLU A 179 11.29 2.35 1.80
N THR A 180 10.91 2.79 0.60
CA THR A 180 11.85 3.34 -0.38
C THR A 180 11.13 4.29 -1.36
N PRO A 181 11.45 5.60 -1.37
CA PRO A 181 12.44 6.28 -0.54
C PRO A 181 12.10 6.30 0.96
N LEU A 182 13.14 6.22 1.79
CA LEU A 182 13.02 6.16 3.24
C LEU A 182 12.67 7.52 3.85
N ASN A 183 11.69 7.57 4.75
CA ASN A 183 11.44 8.73 5.60
C ASN A 183 12.40 8.73 6.81
N PRO A 184 13.06 9.86 7.15
CA PRO A 184 13.03 11.17 6.48
C PRO A 184 14.16 11.40 5.47
N THR A 185 15.08 10.44 5.30
CA THR A 185 16.35 10.66 4.62
C THR A 185 16.26 10.72 3.10
N GLY A 186 15.19 10.18 2.51
CA GLY A 186 15.04 9.99 1.08
C GLY A 186 15.91 8.86 0.52
N GLU A 187 16.51 8.02 1.36
CA GLU A 187 17.35 6.90 0.92
C GLU A 187 16.53 5.95 0.04
N ALA A 188 16.98 5.75 -1.20
CA ALA A 188 16.41 4.78 -2.11
C ALA A 188 17.12 3.43 -1.95
N ARG A 189 16.32 2.37 -1.80
CA ARG A 189 16.77 0.98 -1.65
C ARG A 189 16.36 0.15 -2.86
N ASP A 190 17.20 -0.83 -3.20
CA ASP A 190 16.99 -1.75 -4.33
C ASP A 190 15.89 -2.77 -4.00
N ILE A 191 14.68 -2.54 -4.54
CA ILE A 191 13.51 -3.40 -4.32
C ILE A 191 13.80 -4.83 -4.80
N LYS A 192 14.46 -4.99 -5.95
CA LYS A 192 14.70 -6.32 -6.53
C LYS A 192 15.64 -7.14 -5.65
N TYR A 193 16.69 -6.51 -5.14
CA TYR A 193 17.60 -7.17 -4.20
C TYR A 193 16.86 -7.72 -2.98
N TYR A 194 16.02 -6.91 -2.33
CA TYR A 194 15.28 -7.36 -1.15
C TYR A 194 14.18 -8.37 -1.47
N ALA A 195 13.55 -8.28 -2.65
CA ALA A 195 12.59 -9.28 -3.15
C ALA A 195 13.27 -10.64 -3.32
N ASP A 196 14.36 -10.67 -4.10
CA ASP A 196 15.12 -11.91 -4.35
C ASP A 196 15.60 -12.53 -3.03
N LYS A 197 16.09 -11.70 -2.09
CA LYS A 197 16.58 -12.14 -0.78
C LYS A 197 15.47 -12.76 0.07
N VAL A 198 14.31 -12.10 0.22
CA VAL A 198 13.23 -12.60 1.09
C VAL A 198 12.51 -13.80 0.46
N HIS A 199 12.34 -13.81 -0.86
CA HIS A 199 11.71 -14.93 -1.57
C HIS A 199 12.57 -16.19 -1.53
N ALA A 200 13.90 -16.07 -1.64
CA ALA A 200 14.81 -17.21 -1.48
C ALA A 200 14.70 -17.88 -0.09
N ALA A 201 14.34 -17.10 0.94
CA ALA A 201 14.08 -17.59 2.29
C ALA A 201 12.64 -18.07 2.52
N GLY A 202 11.73 -17.94 1.54
CA GLY A 202 10.31 -18.28 1.69
C GLY A 202 9.49 -17.25 2.47
N GLY A 203 9.94 -15.99 2.52
CA GLY A 203 9.18 -14.87 3.09
C GLY A 203 8.46 -14.03 2.03
N LYS A 204 7.95 -12.86 2.45
CA LYS A 204 7.19 -11.92 1.61
C LYS A 204 7.75 -10.49 1.69
N LEU A 205 7.62 -9.75 0.59
CA LEU A 205 8.03 -8.35 0.49
C LEU A 205 6.81 -7.43 0.39
N ILE A 206 6.71 -6.48 1.32
CA ILE A 206 5.84 -5.30 1.16
C ILE A 206 6.69 -4.05 0.97
N VAL A 207 6.31 -3.22 0.00
CA VAL A 207 6.97 -1.95 -0.28
C VAL A 207 6.08 -0.79 0.13
N ASP A 208 6.53 0.02 1.10
CA ASP A 208 5.95 1.35 1.34
C ASP A 208 6.52 2.32 0.29
N SER A 209 5.67 2.66 -0.67
CA SER A 209 5.99 3.51 -1.81
C SER A 209 5.30 4.88 -1.68
N THR A 210 5.01 5.31 -0.44
CA THR A 210 4.39 6.60 -0.16
C THR A 210 5.20 7.77 -0.72
N PHE A 211 6.54 7.70 -0.68
CA PHE A 211 7.43 8.78 -1.14
C PHE A 211 7.70 8.75 -2.65
N ALA A 212 7.37 7.67 -3.35
CA ALA A 212 7.57 7.55 -4.79
C ALA A 212 6.40 6.82 -5.48
N PRO A 213 5.15 7.32 -5.37
CA PRO A 213 4.03 6.71 -6.07
C PRO A 213 4.26 6.71 -7.60
N PRO A 214 3.54 5.87 -8.35
CA PRO A 214 3.52 5.96 -9.80
C PRO A 214 3.30 7.39 -10.31
N PRO A 215 3.99 7.82 -11.38
CA PRO A 215 4.85 7.02 -12.26
C PRO A 215 6.31 6.87 -11.79
N LEU A 216 6.67 7.32 -10.59
CA LEU A 216 8.06 7.35 -10.12
C LEU A 216 8.61 5.94 -9.81
N GLN A 217 7.80 5.08 -9.21
CA GLN A 217 8.18 3.73 -8.83
C GLN A 217 7.01 2.77 -9.06
N TYR A 218 7.29 1.58 -9.59
CA TYR A 218 6.34 0.47 -9.76
C TYR A 218 6.87 -0.80 -9.07
N PRO A 219 6.72 -0.94 -7.74
CA PRO A 219 7.34 -2.01 -6.95
C PRO A 219 7.13 -3.44 -7.50
N PHE A 220 5.97 -3.73 -8.09
CA PHE A 220 5.67 -5.05 -8.67
C PHE A 220 6.63 -5.46 -9.79
N LYS A 221 7.20 -4.50 -10.53
CA LYS A 221 8.22 -4.79 -11.56
C LYS A 221 9.50 -5.40 -10.98
N TRP A 222 9.70 -5.26 -9.67
CA TRP A 222 10.86 -5.74 -8.94
C TRP A 222 10.53 -6.82 -7.91
N GLY A 223 9.33 -7.41 -7.95
CA GLY A 223 8.97 -8.55 -7.10
C GLY A 223 8.34 -8.20 -5.75
N ALA A 224 7.76 -7.01 -5.57
CA ALA A 224 6.91 -6.77 -4.40
C ALA A 224 5.69 -7.71 -4.40
N ASP A 225 5.32 -8.24 -3.23
CA ASP A 225 4.07 -9.00 -3.06
C ASP A 225 2.88 -8.08 -2.70
N MET A 226 3.17 -6.93 -2.10
CA MET A 226 2.17 -5.90 -1.78
C MET A 226 2.83 -4.52 -1.80
N VAL A 227 2.06 -3.51 -2.19
CA VAL A 227 2.49 -2.11 -2.11
C VAL A 227 1.57 -1.35 -1.18
N LEU A 228 2.16 -0.54 -0.30
CA LEU A 228 1.44 0.38 0.57
C LEU A 228 1.71 1.82 0.12
N HIS A 229 0.65 2.63 0.13
CA HIS A 229 0.75 4.08 0.11
C HIS A 229 -0.08 4.68 1.24
N SER A 230 0.45 5.71 1.89
CA SER A 230 -0.39 6.68 2.57
C SER A 230 -1.09 7.53 1.52
N GLY A 231 -2.36 7.21 1.24
CA GLY A 231 -3.23 7.96 0.33
C GLY A 231 -3.38 9.42 0.75
N THR A 232 -3.17 9.75 2.02
CA THR A 232 -3.09 11.13 2.55
C THR A 232 -2.06 12.02 1.85
N LYS A 233 -1.00 11.44 1.30
CA LYS A 233 0.13 12.19 0.76
C LYS A 233 -0.13 12.55 -0.69
N TYR A 234 0.66 12.04 -1.63
CA TYR A 234 0.57 12.44 -3.04
C TYR A 234 -0.77 12.11 -3.70
N PHE A 235 -1.46 11.03 -3.30
CA PHE A 235 -2.77 10.71 -3.88
C PHE A 235 -3.87 11.68 -3.44
N GLY A 236 -3.90 12.09 -2.17
CA GLY A 236 -4.81 13.12 -1.67
C GLY A 236 -4.39 14.51 -2.13
N GLY A 237 -3.09 14.81 -2.12
CA GLY A 237 -2.45 15.99 -2.70
C GLY A 237 -2.73 17.32 -1.99
N HIS A 238 -3.85 17.43 -1.27
CA HIS A 238 -4.40 18.70 -0.78
C HIS A 238 -4.38 18.81 0.75
N SER A 239 -3.80 17.83 1.45
CA SER A 239 -3.66 17.82 2.92
C SER A 239 -4.98 17.88 3.70
N ASP A 240 -6.08 17.44 3.09
CA ASP A 240 -7.45 17.43 3.64
C ASP A 240 -8.05 16.00 3.74
N LEU A 241 -7.28 14.98 3.34
CA LEU A 241 -7.71 13.59 3.29
C LEU A 241 -6.83 12.69 4.17
N LEU A 242 -7.46 11.89 5.04
CA LEU A 242 -6.82 10.70 5.61
C LEU A 242 -7.22 9.45 4.82
N SER A 243 -6.22 8.75 4.29
CA SER A 243 -6.43 7.52 3.51
C SER A 243 -5.18 6.65 3.49
N GLY A 244 -5.38 5.35 3.39
CA GLY A 244 -4.34 4.36 3.08
C GLY A 244 -4.76 3.52 1.90
N VAL A 245 -3.78 3.03 1.14
CA VAL A 245 -4.01 2.19 -0.03
C VAL A 245 -3.08 0.99 0.07
N LEU A 246 -3.65 -0.22 0.02
CA LEU A 246 -2.89 -1.43 -0.28
C LEU A 246 -3.14 -1.83 -1.72
N VAL A 247 -2.10 -2.27 -2.41
CA VAL A 247 -2.19 -2.81 -3.76
C VAL A 247 -1.57 -4.19 -3.77
N VAL A 248 -2.22 -5.15 -4.42
CA VAL A 248 -1.73 -6.52 -4.63
C VAL A 248 -1.67 -6.86 -6.12
N PRO A 249 -0.81 -7.82 -6.54
CA PRO A 249 -0.59 -8.08 -7.96
C PRO A 249 -1.69 -8.93 -8.61
N THR A 250 -2.52 -9.65 -7.85
CA THR A 250 -3.58 -10.51 -8.42
C THR A 250 -4.96 -10.24 -7.83
N GLU A 251 -6.01 -10.49 -8.64
CA GLU A 251 -7.40 -10.36 -8.17
C GLU A 251 -7.73 -11.39 -7.09
N ALA A 252 -7.10 -12.57 -7.14
CA ALA A 252 -7.28 -13.61 -6.12
C ALA A 252 -6.80 -13.13 -4.74
N GLU A 253 -5.61 -12.54 -4.66
CA GLU A 253 -5.10 -11.93 -3.42
C GLU A 253 -5.97 -10.75 -3.00
N TRP A 254 -6.44 -9.94 -3.94
CA TRP A 254 -7.32 -8.81 -3.65
C TRP A 254 -8.62 -9.26 -2.99
N LYS A 255 -9.23 -10.35 -3.47
CA LYS A 255 -10.39 -10.97 -2.83
C LYS A 255 -10.08 -11.39 -1.40
N ILE A 256 -8.93 -12.03 -1.15
CA ILE A 256 -8.54 -12.46 0.21
C ILE A 256 -8.29 -11.25 1.13
N VAL A 257 -7.54 -10.24 0.70
CA VAL A 257 -7.23 -9.05 1.51
C VAL A 257 -8.49 -8.26 1.85
N ARG A 258 -9.47 -8.22 0.93
CA ARG A 258 -10.77 -7.58 1.16
C ARG A 258 -11.70 -8.43 2.04
N ASP A 259 -11.85 -9.71 1.73
CA ASP A 259 -12.83 -10.62 2.33
C ASP A 259 -12.37 -11.18 3.68
N ARG A 260 -11.89 -10.30 4.57
CA ARG A 260 -11.41 -10.56 5.95
C ARG A 260 -12.33 -11.38 6.86
N TYR A 261 -13.48 -11.80 6.36
CA TYR A 261 -14.51 -12.58 7.03
C TYR A 261 -14.57 -14.05 6.57
N ARG A 262 -13.80 -14.45 5.56
CA ARG A 262 -13.56 -15.86 5.20
C ARG A 262 -12.12 -16.24 5.54
N PHE A 263 -11.81 -16.27 6.83
CA PHE A 263 -10.77 -17.19 7.26
C PHE A 263 -11.34 -18.62 7.12
N PRO A 264 -10.56 -19.60 6.63
CA PRO A 264 -10.94 -21.01 6.77
C PRO A 264 -11.09 -21.40 8.25
#